data_AF-A0A0F4TT59-F1
#
_entry.id   AF-A0A0F4TT59-F1
#
_cell.length_a   1.000
_cell.length_b   1.000
_cell.length_c   1.000
_cell.angle_alpha   90.00
_cell.angle_beta   90.00
_cell.angle_gamma   90.00
#
_symmetry.space_group_name_H-M   'P 1'
#
loop_
_entity.id
_entity.type
_entity.pdbx_description
1 polymer ?
#
loop_
_entity_poly.entity_id
_entity_poly.type
_entity_poly.pdbx_seq_one_letter_code
_entity_poly.pdbx_strand_id
1 'polypeptide(L)'
;MDADSIANWMLAQIDREACIYQDDVVDHLVKAGREDLLIENADGNQVLGKAVLSAFRKLTPDTVVWVKPDRYWRFRVAEDEPGRDARG
;
A
#
# COMPACT_ATOMS: atom_id res chain seq x y z
N MET A 1 -13.86 4.05 -8.75
CA MET A 1 -12.53 3.61 -8.33
C MET A 1 -12.68 2.81 -7.04
N ASP A 2 -12.76 1.49 -7.11
CA ASP A 2 -12.95 0.62 -5.95
C ASP A 2 -11.60 0.12 -5.40
N ALA A 3 -11.64 -0.71 -4.35
CA ALA A 3 -10.44 -1.24 -3.71
C ALA A 3 -9.52 -2.03 -4.66
N ASP A 4 -10.10 -2.82 -5.58
CA ASP A 4 -9.34 -3.56 -6.58
C ASP A 4 -8.68 -2.63 -7.60
N SER A 5 -9.38 -1.58 -8.05
CA SER A 5 -8.82 -0.55 -8.94
C SER A 5 -7.64 0.16 -8.29
N ILE A 6 -7.74 0.49 -7.00
CA ILE A 6 -6.66 1.13 -6.23
C ILE A 6 -5.47 0.18 -6.06
N ALA A 7 -5.72 -1.09 -5.72
CA ALA A 7 -4.68 -2.10 -5.61
C ALA A 7 -3.88 -2.26 -6.90
N ASN A 8 -4.56 -2.29 -8.06
CA ASN A 8 -3.90 -2.32 -9.37
C ASN A 8 -3.09 -1.05 -9.63
N TRP A 9 -3.63 0.11 -9.28
CA TRP A 9 -2.91 1.38 -9.40
C TRP A 9 -1.65 1.41 -8.53
N MET A 10 -1.73 0.96 -7.26
CA MET A 10 -0.58 0.85 -6.37
C MET A 10 0.53 -0.03 -6.97
N LEU A 11 0.17 -1.20 -7.53
CA LEU A 11 1.15 -2.06 -8.19
C LEU A 11 1.80 -1.37 -9.39
N ALA A 12 1.00 -0.71 -10.23
CA ALA A 12 1.51 0.04 -11.37
C ALA A 12 2.40 1.23 -10.98
N GLN A 13 2.27 1.77 -9.78
CA GLN A 13 3.20 2.77 -9.25
C GLN A 13 4.53 2.14 -8.84
N ILE A 14 4.51 1.01 -8.14
CA ILE A 14 5.74 0.28 -7.78
C ILE A 14 6.50 -0.16 -9.05
N ASP A 15 5.80 -0.61 -10.09
CA ASP A 15 6.42 -0.95 -11.38
C ASP A 15 7.14 0.24 -12.04
N ARG A 16 6.64 1.46 -11.84
CA ARG A 16 7.18 2.68 -12.47
C ARG A 16 8.25 3.37 -11.62
N GLU A 17 8.05 3.41 -10.31
CA GLU A 17 8.81 4.24 -9.37
C GLU A 17 9.60 3.41 -8.35
N ALA A 18 9.61 2.08 -8.49
CA ALA A 18 10.22 1.08 -7.61
C ALA A 18 9.59 0.96 -6.20
N CYS A 19 8.85 1.97 -5.74
CA CYS A 19 8.15 1.97 -4.47
C CYS A 19 6.92 2.89 -4.49
N ILE A 20 6.08 2.80 -3.46
CA ILE A 20 4.98 3.74 -3.22
C ILE A 20 4.79 3.94 -1.71
N TYR A 21 4.75 5.20 -1.27
CA TYR A 21 4.53 5.53 0.14
C TYR A 21 3.04 5.51 0.49
N GLN A 22 2.70 5.13 1.72
CA GLN A 22 1.30 5.15 2.17
C GLN A 22 0.67 6.52 2.07
N ASP A 23 1.43 7.56 2.41
CA ASP A 23 0.92 8.93 2.37
C ASP A 23 0.55 9.32 0.92
N ASP A 24 1.27 8.84 -0.11
CA ASP A 24 0.91 9.05 -1.52
C ASP A 24 -0.40 8.35 -1.92
N VAL A 25 -0.65 7.14 -1.40
CA VAL A 25 -1.90 6.42 -1.67
C VAL A 25 -3.08 7.12 -0.98
N VAL A 26 -2.88 7.61 0.24
CA VAL A 26 -3.88 8.39 0.98
C VAL A 26 -4.20 9.67 0.21
N ASP A 27 -3.17 10.41 -0.22
CA ASP A 27 -3.31 11.61 -1.04
C ASP A 27 -4.08 11.37 -2.34
N HIS A 28 -3.78 10.25 -3.02
CA HIS A 28 -4.47 9.85 -4.24
C HIS A 28 -5.96 9.59 -3.99
N LEU A 29 -6.30 8.91 -2.91
CA LEU A 29 -7.68 8.60 -2.52
C LEU A 29 -8.46 9.85 -2.12
N VAL A 30 -7.86 10.76 -1.36
CA VAL A 30 -8.48 12.04 -0.99
C VAL A 30 -8.75 12.89 -2.23
N LYS A 31 -7.77 13.02 -3.12
CA LYS A 31 -7.93 13.77 -4.40
C LYS A 31 -9.01 13.13 -5.30
N ALA A 32 -9.25 11.84 -5.17
CA ALA A 32 -10.28 11.10 -5.90
C ALA A 32 -11.67 11.11 -5.21
N GLY A 33 -11.81 11.72 -4.04
CA GLY A 33 -13.04 11.70 -3.25
C GLY A 33 -13.44 10.29 -2.78
N ARG A 34 -12.45 9.46 -2.45
CA ARG A 34 -12.60 8.06 -2.05
C ARG A 34 -12.15 7.81 -0.61
N GLU A 35 -12.43 8.75 0.27
CA GLU A 35 -12.16 8.63 1.70
C GLU A 35 -12.95 7.49 2.37
N ASP A 36 -13.99 6.96 1.71
CA ASP A 36 -14.68 5.72 2.09
C ASP A 36 -13.76 4.48 2.11
N LEU A 37 -12.63 4.54 1.40
CA LEU A 37 -11.60 3.50 1.38
C LEU A 37 -10.47 3.74 2.40
N LEU A 38 -10.56 4.85 3.15
CA LEU A 38 -9.63 5.19 4.22
C LEU A 38 -10.25 4.89 5.58
N ILE A 39 -9.41 4.77 6.60
CA ILE A 39 -9.81 4.69 8.00
C ILE A 39 -8.94 5.65 8.82
N GLU A 40 -9.46 6.08 9.96
CA GLU A 40 -8.64 6.75 10.98
C GLU A 40 -8.01 5.70 11.89
N ASN A 41 -6.71 5.80 12.12
CA ASN A 41 -6.02 4.95 13.09
C ASN A 41 -6.11 5.52 14.52
N ALA A 42 -5.56 4.81 15.51
CA ALA A 42 -5.64 5.24 16.92
C ALA A 42 -4.93 6.58 17.22
N ASP A 43 -4.06 7.03 16.33
CA ASP A 43 -3.32 8.29 16.44
C ASP A 43 -4.04 9.46 15.74
N GLY A 44 -5.23 9.24 15.15
CA GLY A 44 -5.96 10.25 14.40
C GLY A 44 -5.50 10.45 12.96
N ASN A 45 -4.63 9.58 12.44
CA ASN A 45 -4.14 9.67 11.06
C ASN A 45 -5.04 8.92 10.10
N GLN A 46 -5.29 9.48 8.90
CA GLN A 46 -5.89 8.75 7.79
C GLN A 46 -4.90 7.72 7.24
N VAL A 47 -5.34 6.46 7.16
CA VAL A 47 -4.57 5.33 6.63
C VAL A 47 -5.44 4.48 5.71
N LEU A 48 -4.83 3.57 4.96
CA LEU A 48 -5.57 2.68 4.06
C LEU A 48 -6.51 1.74 4.82
N GLY A 49 -7.75 1.69 4.37
CA GLY A 49 -8.74 0.75 4.87
C GLY A 49 -8.41 -0.70 4.52
N LYS A 50 -8.99 -1.62 5.30
CA LYS A 50 -8.76 -3.07 5.15
C LYS A 50 -9.07 -3.59 3.75
N ALA A 51 -10.09 -3.04 3.08
CA ALA A 51 -10.48 -3.47 1.74
C ALA A 51 -9.34 -3.27 0.71
N VAL A 52 -8.69 -2.10 0.73
CA VAL A 52 -7.55 -1.79 -0.16
C VAL A 52 -6.36 -2.69 0.18
N LEU A 53 -6.02 -2.79 1.47
CA LEU A 53 -4.90 -3.63 1.92
C LEU A 53 -5.11 -5.11 1.56
N SER A 54 -6.33 -5.63 1.70
CA SER A 54 -6.67 -7.01 1.33
C SER A 54 -6.59 -7.23 -0.18
N ALA A 55 -7.13 -6.32 -1.00
CA ALA A 55 -7.04 -6.38 -2.45
C ALA A 55 -5.58 -6.36 -2.92
N PHE A 56 -4.78 -5.42 -2.39
CA PHE A 56 -3.37 -5.30 -2.73
C PHE A 56 -2.55 -6.52 -2.30
N ARG A 57 -2.82 -7.04 -1.09
CA ARG A 57 -2.18 -8.27 -0.60
C ARG A 57 -2.48 -9.48 -1.47
N LYS A 58 -3.71 -9.61 -1.97
CA LYS A 58 -4.14 -10.68 -2.88
C LYS A 58 -3.45 -10.58 -4.24
N LEU A 59 -3.27 -9.36 -4.74
CA LEU A 59 -2.60 -9.09 -6.02
C LEU A 59 -1.10 -9.37 -5.96
N THR A 60 -0.47 -9.15 -4.81
CA THR A 60 1.00 -9.23 -4.65
C THR A 60 1.40 -10.27 -3.60
N PRO A 61 0.96 -11.54 -3.70
CA PRO A 61 1.05 -12.53 -2.62
C PRO A 61 2.46 -12.67 -2.03
N ASP A 62 3.47 -12.65 -2.89
CA ASP A 62 4.87 -12.91 -2.51
C ASP A 62 5.86 -11.86 -3.06
N THR A 63 5.39 -10.98 -3.94
CA THR A 63 6.25 -10.09 -4.73
C THR A 63 6.48 -8.73 -4.09
N VAL A 64 5.60 -8.28 -3.20
CA VAL A 64 5.68 -6.95 -2.56
C VAL A 64 5.72 -7.06 -1.05
N VAL A 65 6.61 -6.27 -0.45
CA VAL A 65 6.81 -6.15 0.99
C VAL A 65 6.50 -4.73 1.47
N TRP A 66 6.16 -4.61 2.75
CA TRP A 66 5.91 -3.37 3.46
C TRP A 66 7.13 -3.01 4.32
N VAL A 67 7.72 -1.84 4.08
CA VAL A 67 8.83 -1.33 4.88
C VAL A 67 8.26 -0.47 5.99
N LYS A 68 8.12 -1.05 7.18
CA LYS A 68 7.42 -0.44 8.32
C LYS A 68 8.04 0.88 8.82
N PRO A 69 9.37 1.02 8.95
CA PRO A 69 9.96 2.26 9.47
C PRO A 69 9.62 3.49 8.62
N ASP A 70 9.67 3.33 7.29
CA ASP A 70 9.51 4.43 6.33
C ASP A 70 8.13 4.47 5.66
N ARG A 71 7.28 3.47 5.95
CA ARG A 71 5.87 3.40 5.54
C ARG A 71 5.67 3.39 4.02
N TYR A 72 6.36 2.49 3.32
CA TYR A 72 6.18 2.29 1.87
C TYR A 72 6.14 0.82 1.46
N TRP A 73 5.58 0.54 0.28
CA TRP A 73 5.64 -0.75 -0.38
C TRP A 73 6.67 -0.74 -1.50
N ARG A 74 7.40 -1.84 -1.65
CA ARG A 74 8.33 -2.08 -2.77
C ARG A 74 8.35 -3.55 -3.16
N PHE A 75 8.93 -3.86 -4.31
CA PHE A 75 9.22 -5.25 -4.65
C PHE A 75 10.16 -5.89 -3.62
N ARG A 76 9.92 -7.18 -3.38
CA ARG A 76 10.77 -8.03 -2.56
C ARG A 76 12.15 -8.16 -3.19
N VAL A 77 13.19 -8.11 -2.36
CA VAL A 77 14.57 -8.45 -2.70
C VAL A 77 14.99 -9.75 -2.01
N ALA A 78 16.13 -10.34 -2.39
CA ALA A 78 16.56 -11.64 -1.90
C ALA A 78 16.86 -11.65 -0.40
N GLU A 79 17.22 -10.49 0.15
CA GLU A 79 17.56 -10.26 1.54
C GLU A 79 16.34 -10.13 2.47
N ASP A 80 15.14 -9.93 1.91
CA ASP A 80 13.93 -9.78 2.71
C ASP A 80 13.53 -11.12 3.35
N GLU A 81 13.22 -11.06 4.64
CA GLU A 81 12.70 -12.21 5.37
C GLU A 81 11.36 -12.71 4.77
N PRO A 82 11.03 -14.01 4.94
CA PRO A 82 9.71 -14.51 4.65
C PRO A 82 8.64 -13.72 5.41
N GLY A 83 7.52 -13.43 4.76
CA GLY A 83 6.44 -12.64 5.36
C GLY A 83 6.21 -11.33 4.62
N ARG A 84 5.46 -10.41 5.22
CA ARG A 84 5.01 -9.17 4.55
C ARG A 84 5.82 -7.94 4.91
N ASP A 85 6.50 -7.96 6.04
CA ASP A 85 7.24 -6.82 6.52
C ASP A 85 8.71 -6.98 6.15
N ALA A 86 9.32 -5.88 5.69
CA ALA A 86 10.74 -5.73 5.49
C ALA A 86 11.30 -4.74 6.52
N ARG A 87 12.55 -4.94 6.94
CA ARG A 87 13.17 -4.12 7.99
C ARG A 87 13.72 -2.78 7.50
N GLY A 88 13.79 -2.57 6.18
CA GLY A 88 14.46 -1.44 5.54
C GLY A 88 15.74 -1.91 4.87
#